data_AF-A0A3R7ISV5-F1
#
_entry.id   AF-A0A3R7ISV5-F1
#
_cell.length_a   1.000
_cell.length_b   1.000
_cell.length_c   1.000
_cell.angle_alpha   90.00
_cell.angle_beta   90.00
_cell.angle_gamma   90.00
#
_symmetry.space_group_name_H-M   'P 1'
#
loop_
_entity.id
_entity.type
_entity.pdbx_description
1 polymer ?
#
loop_
_entity_poly.entity_id
_entity_poly.type
_entity_poly.pdbx_seq_one_letter_code
_entity_poly.pdbx_strand_id
1 'polypeptide(L)'
;MMGQSGLEIHRTQSSVISAMQSLIESADESLTIALPKSALSAFMPQLSAAIERDVLVLLLVHGDETASTPAYEDIATAVRTIESGITPLLVTADMQRGLTGHSGLLTDSMAEHQATTFDNENLAHDEFTMFLGSHWLMGTECYVADMCAFPRTFSAFQFAVLMAALALREGTPITARARVLSTTDRTETTISGPVINARQSLVYPASSKNPAERSLTIDADSGPVTVGGAGATKEAYECLEITLDRLDDH
;
A
#
# COMPACT_ATOMS: atom_id res chain seq x y z
N MET A 1 2.24 -33.16 8.98
CA MET A 1 1.71 -32.35 10.11
C MET A 1 2.83 -31.42 10.54
N MET A 2 2.96 -30.28 9.86
CA MET A 2 3.92 -29.23 10.16
C MET A 2 3.16 -28.13 10.89
N GLY A 3 3.66 -27.74 12.07
CA GLY A 3 2.95 -26.89 13.02
C GLY A 3 2.72 -25.48 12.48
N GLN A 4 1.54 -24.93 12.76
CA GLN A 4 1.28 -23.50 12.70
C GLN A 4 2.23 -22.79 13.68
N SER A 5 3.20 -22.06 13.15
CA SER A 5 3.85 -20.96 13.88
C SER A 5 3.54 -19.68 13.13
N GLY A 6 2.26 -19.26 13.19
CA GLY A 6 1.79 -18.07 12.47
C GLY A 6 1.77 -16.79 13.31
N LEU A 7 2.14 -16.85 14.59
CA LEU A 7 2.12 -15.72 15.52
C LEU A 7 3.37 -15.72 16.41
N GLU A 8 4.05 -14.59 16.51
CA GLU A 8 5.17 -14.36 17.42
C GLU A 8 4.93 -13.08 18.24
N ILE A 9 5.19 -13.14 19.55
CA ILE A 9 4.92 -12.02 20.47
C ILE A 9 6.23 -11.34 20.88
N HIS A 10 6.29 -10.03 20.65
CA HIS A 10 7.40 -9.16 21.02
C HIS A 10 6.99 -8.26 22.19
N ARG A 11 7.87 -8.17 23.20
CA ARG A 11 7.62 -7.38 24.44
C ARG A 11 8.68 -6.31 24.70
N THR A 12 9.74 -6.28 23.91
CA THR A 12 10.82 -5.31 24.07
C THR A 12 10.89 -4.43 22.83
N GLN A 13 11.19 -3.15 23.02
CA GLN A 13 11.36 -2.21 21.91
C GLN A 13 12.36 -2.73 20.86
N SER A 14 13.50 -3.29 21.29
CA SER A 14 14.51 -3.83 20.39
C SER A 14 14.00 -4.99 19.54
N SER A 15 13.18 -5.88 20.09
CA SER A 15 12.62 -7.01 19.34
C SER A 15 11.55 -6.55 18.35
N VAL A 16 10.73 -5.57 18.72
CA VAL A 16 9.74 -4.95 17.82
C VAL A 16 10.42 -4.23 16.65
N ILE A 17 11.45 -3.42 16.93
CA ILE A 17 12.22 -2.73 15.87
C ILE A 17 12.84 -3.75 14.92
N SER A 18 13.50 -4.79 15.45
CA SER A 18 14.12 -5.83 14.62
C SER A 18 13.08 -6.56 13.75
N ALA A 19 11.92 -6.92 14.31
CA ALA A 19 10.86 -7.60 13.57
C ALA A 19 10.29 -6.72 12.45
N MET A 20 10.04 -5.43 12.73
CA MET A 20 9.58 -4.48 11.71
C MET A 20 10.62 -4.26 10.61
N GLN A 21 11.91 -4.11 10.96
CA GLN A 21 12.98 -3.97 9.98
C GLN A 21 13.04 -5.19 9.05
N SER A 22 12.98 -6.41 9.61
CA SER A 22 12.94 -7.63 8.81
C SER A 22 11.70 -7.72 7.91
N LEU A 23 10.52 -7.29 8.39
CA LEU A 23 9.31 -7.23 7.56
C LEU A 23 9.47 -6.25 6.38
N ILE A 24 10.01 -5.05 6.63
CA ILE A 24 10.25 -4.03 5.60
C ILE A 24 11.28 -4.52 4.57
N GLU A 25 12.35 -5.16 5.03
CA GLU A 25 13.38 -5.74 4.17
C GLU A 25 12.84 -6.88 3.31
N SER A 26 11.85 -7.63 3.81
CA SER A 26 11.25 -8.77 3.11
C SER A 26 10.16 -8.41 2.10
N ALA A 27 9.74 -7.14 2.02
CA ALA A 27 8.65 -6.74 1.13
C ALA A 27 9.13 -6.62 -0.31
N ASP A 28 8.31 -7.17 -1.22
CA ASP A 28 8.57 -7.25 -2.65
C ASP A 28 7.61 -6.37 -3.48
N GLU A 29 6.40 -6.12 -3.00
CA GLU A 29 5.34 -5.44 -3.75
C GLU A 29 4.77 -4.23 -3.02
N SER A 30 4.50 -4.36 -1.72
CA SER A 30 3.92 -3.26 -0.95
C SER A 30 4.20 -3.30 0.54
N LEU A 31 4.21 -2.11 1.13
CA LEU A 31 4.32 -1.84 2.55
C LEU A 31 3.23 -0.86 2.97
N THR A 32 2.55 -1.20 4.06
CA THR A 32 1.67 -0.27 4.78
C THR A 32 2.15 -0.16 6.20
N ILE A 33 2.51 1.05 6.62
CA ILE A 33 3.22 1.29 7.87
C ILE A 33 2.54 2.41 8.64
N ALA A 34 2.28 2.18 9.93
CA ALA A 34 1.85 3.20 10.88
C ALA A 34 2.79 3.21 12.08
N LEU A 35 3.46 4.34 12.34
CA LEU A 35 4.40 4.46 13.46
C LEU A 35 4.55 5.91 13.99
N PRO A 36 5.05 6.06 15.23
CA PRO A 36 5.34 7.38 15.79
C PRO A 36 6.43 8.11 15.03
N LYS A 37 6.28 9.43 14.82
CA LYS A 37 7.30 10.28 14.17
C LYS A 37 8.67 10.14 14.81
N SER A 38 8.72 10.02 16.14
CA SER A 38 9.97 9.86 16.91
C SER A 38 10.72 8.55 16.63
N ALA A 39 10.06 7.53 16.10
CA ALA A 39 10.65 6.23 15.79
C ALA A 39 11.06 6.07 14.31
N LEU A 40 10.62 6.98 13.43
CA LEU A 40 10.79 6.86 11.98
C LEU A 40 12.25 6.72 11.54
N SER A 41 13.18 7.42 12.20
CA SER A 41 14.60 7.38 11.86
C SER A 41 15.23 5.98 11.97
N ALA A 42 14.67 5.10 12.79
CA ALA A 42 15.16 3.72 12.95
C ALA A 42 14.85 2.83 11.73
N PHE A 43 13.94 3.25 10.86
CA PHE A 43 13.47 2.47 9.71
C PHE A 43 13.82 3.11 8.36
N MET A 44 14.35 4.33 8.34
CA MET A 44 14.70 5.06 7.11
C MET A 44 15.60 4.25 6.16
N PRO A 45 16.65 3.54 6.62
CA PRO A 45 17.49 2.76 5.70
C PRO A 45 16.70 1.66 4.98
N GLN A 46 15.84 0.94 5.70
CA GLN A 46 15.04 -0.15 5.14
C GLN A 46 13.93 0.37 4.21
N LEU A 47 13.30 1.49 4.59
CA LEU A 47 12.29 2.15 3.77
C LEU A 47 12.89 2.66 2.46
N SER A 48 14.08 3.27 2.52
CA SER A 48 14.78 3.75 1.34
C SER A 48 15.17 2.61 0.40
N ALA A 49 15.69 1.51 0.96
CA ALA A 49 15.94 0.30 0.17
C ALA A 49 14.65 -0.26 -0.46
N ALA A 50 13.49 -0.13 0.19
CA ALA A 50 12.21 -0.57 -0.38
C ALA A 50 11.76 0.31 -1.56
N ILE A 51 11.93 1.62 -1.46
CA ILE A 51 11.68 2.56 -2.57
C ILE A 51 12.61 2.26 -3.76
N GLU A 52 13.90 1.99 -3.52
CA GLU A 52 14.85 1.61 -4.57
C GLU A 52 14.47 0.29 -5.27
N ARG A 53 13.76 -0.61 -4.57
CA ARG A 53 13.22 -1.87 -5.12
C ARG A 53 11.83 -1.71 -5.76
N ASP A 54 11.33 -0.49 -5.90
CA ASP A 54 10.00 -0.19 -6.44
C ASP A 54 8.83 -0.78 -5.63
N VAL A 55 9.00 -0.93 -4.31
CA VAL A 55 7.91 -1.33 -3.40
C VAL A 55 6.97 -0.14 -3.20
N LEU A 56 5.65 -0.37 -3.28
CA LEU A 56 4.68 0.66 -2.90
C LEU A 56 4.74 0.87 -1.38
N VAL A 57 5.08 2.07 -0.91
CA VAL A 57 5.15 2.37 0.52
C VAL A 57 4.10 3.40 0.90
N LEU A 58 3.10 2.98 1.68
CA LEU A 58 2.13 3.84 2.34
C LEU A 58 2.54 4.07 3.79
N LEU A 59 2.98 5.29 4.12
CA LEU A 59 3.51 5.62 5.43
C LEU A 59 2.58 6.59 6.17
N LEU A 60 2.03 6.13 7.28
CA LEU A 60 1.28 6.96 8.21
C LEU A 60 2.16 7.27 9.43
N VAL A 61 2.43 8.55 9.63
CA VAL A 61 3.24 9.03 10.76
C VAL A 61 2.33 9.71 11.75
N HIS A 62 2.44 9.37 13.04
CA HIS A 62 1.63 10.00 14.07
C HIS A 62 2.46 10.57 15.22
N GLY A 63 1.87 11.51 15.96
CA GLY A 63 2.52 12.14 17.11
C GLY A 63 3.27 13.43 16.79
N ASP A 64 4.10 13.86 17.75
CA ASP A 64 4.51 15.26 17.92
C ASP A 64 5.26 15.87 16.72
N GLU A 65 4.80 17.06 16.31
CA GLU A 65 5.33 17.86 15.19
C GLU A 65 6.79 18.27 15.38
N THR A 66 7.27 18.32 16.63
CA THR A 66 8.62 18.79 16.98
C THR A 66 9.76 17.90 16.49
N ALA A 67 9.48 16.65 16.14
CA ALA A 67 10.46 15.76 15.52
C ALA A 67 10.80 16.23 14.10
N SER A 68 12.06 16.08 13.67
CA SER A 68 12.51 16.46 12.34
C SER A 68 11.70 15.73 11.26
N THR A 69 11.26 16.45 10.23
CA THR A 69 10.59 15.87 9.07
C THR A 69 11.66 15.40 8.07
N PRO A 70 11.77 14.10 7.78
CA PRO A 70 12.73 13.61 6.78
C PRO A 70 12.28 13.96 5.35
N ALA A 71 13.18 13.78 4.38
CA ALA A 71 12.81 13.80 2.97
C ALA A 71 11.95 12.55 2.69
N TYR A 72 10.64 12.75 2.50
CA TYR A 72 9.70 11.64 2.31
C TYR A 72 9.88 10.92 0.97
N GLU A 73 10.42 11.61 -0.02
CA GLU A 73 10.70 11.07 -1.36
C GLU A 73 11.63 9.86 -1.34
N ASP A 74 12.54 9.81 -0.38
CA ASP A 74 13.49 8.70 -0.26
C ASP A 74 12.94 7.51 0.50
N ILE A 75 11.77 7.61 1.15
CA ILE A 75 11.30 6.60 2.11
C ILE A 75 9.84 6.18 1.95
N ALA A 76 9.07 6.84 1.08
CA ALA A 76 7.66 6.55 0.91
C ALA A 76 7.16 6.86 -0.51
N THR A 77 6.09 6.20 -0.91
CA THR A 77 5.32 6.57 -2.12
C THR A 77 4.21 7.56 -1.77
N ALA A 78 3.60 7.41 -0.61
CA ALA A 78 2.66 8.38 -0.07
C ALA A 78 2.82 8.47 1.45
N VAL A 79 2.72 9.69 1.98
CA VAL A 79 2.81 9.96 3.41
C VAL A 79 1.61 10.75 3.89
N ARG A 80 1.03 10.27 4.98
CA ARG A 80 0.04 11.02 5.76
C ARG A 80 0.48 11.19 7.19
N THR A 81 0.03 12.28 7.81
CA THR A 81 0.29 12.55 9.23
C THR A 81 -0.98 12.67 10.05
N ILE A 82 -0.91 12.25 11.32
CA ILE A 82 -1.96 12.47 12.33
C ILE A 82 -1.31 13.13 13.55
N GLU A 83 -1.67 14.39 13.83
CA GLU A 83 -1.12 15.17 14.95
C GLU A 83 -1.51 14.59 16.32
N SER A 84 -2.74 14.10 16.47
CA SER A 84 -3.24 13.58 17.74
C SER A 84 -4.16 12.36 17.53
N GLY A 85 -3.88 11.26 18.23
CA GLY A 85 -4.74 10.08 18.20
C GLY A 85 -4.02 8.81 18.63
N ILE A 86 -4.81 7.78 18.97
CA ILE A 86 -4.30 6.42 19.13
C ILE A 86 -4.18 5.83 17.73
N THR A 87 -2.98 5.84 17.19
CA THR A 87 -2.65 5.13 15.96
C THR A 87 -1.95 3.83 16.34
N PRO A 88 -2.30 2.69 15.70
CA PRO A 88 -1.65 1.42 15.96
C PRO A 88 -0.18 1.49 15.54
N LEU A 89 0.63 0.67 16.20
CA LEU A 89 1.87 0.25 15.58
C LEU A 89 1.51 -0.82 14.55
N LEU A 90 1.71 -0.55 13.28
CA LEU A 90 1.36 -1.48 12.21
C LEU A 90 2.45 -1.51 11.14
N VAL A 91 2.77 -2.70 10.67
CA VAL A 91 3.41 -2.93 9.37
C VAL A 91 2.75 -4.14 8.71
N THR A 92 2.37 -4.02 7.44
CA THR A 92 2.02 -5.16 6.60
C THR A 92 2.91 -5.16 5.36
N ALA A 93 3.49 -6.31 5.04
CA ALA A 93 4.26 -6.54 3.83
C ALA A 93 3.45 -7.41 2.87
N ASP A 94 3.32 -6.95 1.63
CA ASP A 94 2.73 -7.64 0.48
C ASP A 94 1.29 -8.12 0.70
N MET A 95 0.60 -7.58 1.71
CA MET A 95 -0.67 -8.08 2.24
C MET A 95 -0.66 -9.58 2.59
N GLN A 96 0.50 -10.13 2.98
CA GLN A 96 0.67 -11.54 3.35
C GLN A 96 1.05 -11.74 4.82
N ARG A 97 1.83 -10.81 5.36
CA ARG A 97 2.41 -10.88 6.70
C ARG A 97 2.52 -9.50 7.31
N GLY A 98 2.71 -9.43 8.62
CA GLY A 98 2.81 -8.14 9.28
C GLY A 98 3.13 -8.22 10.76
N LEU A 99 3.10 -7.06 11.40
CA LEU A 99 3.19 -6.88 12.84
C LEU A 99 2.18 -5.82 13.24
N THR A 100 1.40 -6.10 14.29
CA THR A 100 0.46 -5.15 14.89
C THR A 100 0.68 -5.06 16.39
N GLY A 101 0.50 -3.88 16.98
CA GLY A 101 0.70 -3.64 18.40
C GLY A 101 0.41 -2.22 18.84
N HIS A 102 0.81 -1.91 20.07
CA HIS A 102 0.66 -0.56 20.62
C HIS A 102 1.90 0.29 20.33
N SER A 103 1.72 1.51 19.82
CA SER A 103 2.82 2.45 19.52
C SER A 103 3.61 2.91 20.75
N GLY A 104 3.07 2.71 21.94
CA GLY A 104 3.78 2.79 23.22
C GLY A 104 5.06 1.93 23.26
N LEU A 105 5.10 0.79 22.55
CA LEU A 105 6.31 -0.05 22.48
C LEU A 105 7.54 0.66 21.91
N LEU A 106 7.33 1.70 21.11
CA LEU A 106 8.40 2.48 20.50
C LEU A 106 8.67 3.81 21.23
N THR A 107 7.83 4.20 22.18
CA THR A 107 7.83 5.55 22.77
C THR A 107 7.87 5.56 24.30
N ASP A 108 7.31 4.55 24.96
CA ASP A 108 7.25 4.39 26.40
C ASP A 108 7.82 3.02 26.83
N SER A 109 9.00 3.05 27.45
CA SER A 109 9.69 1.84 27.90
C SER A 109 9.10 1.21 29.16
N MET A 110 8.17 1.90 29.86
CA MET A 110 7.62 1.46 31.14
C MET A 110 6.25 0.78 31.03
N ALA A 111 5.60 0.83 29.87
CA ALA A 111 4.29 0.25 29.67
C ALA A 111 4.36 -1.23 29.26
N GLU A 112 3.51 -2.08 29.87
CA GLU A 112 3.40 -3.51 29.53
C GLU A 112 2.61 -3.73 28.23
N HIS A 113 3.16 -3.27 27.12
CA HIS A 113 2.61 -3.49 25.78
C HIS A 113 3.19 -4.74 25.12
N GLN A 114 2.49 -5.23 24.09
CA GLN A 114 2.95 -6.36 23.26
C GLN A 114 2.65 -6.05 21.79
N ALA A 115 3.52 -6.51 20.91
CA ALA A 115 3.28 -6.56 19.47
C ALA A 115 3.28 -8.01 19.02
N THR A 116 2.50 -8.30 17.99
CA THR A 116 2.36 -9.63 17.44
C THR A 116 2.74 -9.57 15.97
N THR A 117 3.79 -10.30 15.61
CA THR A 117 4.11 -10.62 14.22
C THR A 117 3.22 -11.76 13.77
N PHE A 118 2.75 -11.71 12.53
CA PHE A 118 1.91 -12.73 11.94
C PHE A 118 2.31 -13.03 10.49
N ASP A 119 2.17 -14.29 10.10
CA ASP A 119 2.33 -14.77 8.73
C ASP A 119 1.00 -15.39 8.27
N ASN A 120 0.11 -14.53 7.79
CA ASN A 120 -1.27 -14.89 7.45
C ASN A 120 -1.89 -13.82 6.54
N GLU A 121 -2.20 -14.22 5.30
CA GLU A 121 -2.75 -13.34 4.27
C GLU A 121 -4.08 -12.70 4.66
N ASN A 122 -5.00 -13.46 5.26
CA ASN A 122 -6.29 -12.91 5.67
C ASN A 122 -6.12 -11.84 6.75
N LEU A 123 -5.25 -12.09 7.75
CA LEU A 123 -4.98 -11.12 8.80
C LEU A 123 -4.26 -9.88 8.25
N ALA A 124 -3.31 -10.05 7.34
CA ALA A 124 -2.64 -8.93 6.68
C ALA A 124 -3.60 -8.08 5.86
N HIS A 125 -4.53 -8.71 5.13
CA HIS A 125 -5.57 -8.03 4.38
C HIS A 125 -6.55 -7.27 5.29
N ASP A 126 -6.95 -7.86 6.41
CA ASP A 126 -7.83 -7.23 7.40
C ASP A 126 -7.16 -6.01 8.05
N GLU A 127 -5.89 -6.14 8.47
CA GLU A 127 -5.11 -5.03 9.03
C GLU A 127 -4.89 -3.91 8.01
N PHE A 128 -4.58 -4.24 6.76
CA PHE A 128 -4.48 -3.28 5.66
C PHE A 128 -5.79 -2.52 5.43
N THR A 129 -6.92 -3.24 5.38
CA THR A 129 -8.24 -2.64 5.20
C THR A 129 -8.62 -1.74 6.38
N MET A 130 -8.35 -2.19 7.60
CA MET A 130 -8.55 -1.42 8.83
C MET A 130 -7.71 -0.15 8.83
N PHE A 131 -6.42 -0.24 8.46
CA PHE A 131 -5.53 0.91 8.32
C PHE A 131 -6.11 1.98 7.40
N LEU A 132 -6.59 1.58 6.22
CA LEU A 132 -7.12 2.52 5.23
C LEU A 132 -8.38 3.22 5.73
N GLY A 133 -9.33 2.43 6.26
CA GLY A 133 -10.63 2.93 6.67
C GLY A 133 -10.60 3.74 7.96
N SER A 134 -9.71 3.38 8.89
CA SER A 134 -9.70 3.92 10.25
C SER A 134 -8.60 4.93 10.52
N HIS A 135 -7.52 4.93 9.73
CA HIS A 135 -6.35 5.75 10.02
C HIS A 135 -5.89 6.57 8.81
N TRP A 136 -5.69 5.95 7.65
CA TRP A 136 -5.19 6.63 6.45
C TRP A 136 -6.06 7.82 6.04
N LEU A 137 -7.38 7.63 5.98
CA LEU A 137 -8.31 8.69 5.58
C LEU A 137 -8.48 9.79 6.61
N MET A 138 -8.08 9.56 7.87
CA MET A 138 -8.07 10.60 8.91
C MET A 138 -6.82 11.48 8.83
N GLY A 139 -5.73 10.97 8.24
CA GLY A 139 -4.47 11.70 8.14
C GLY A 139 -4.47 12.79 7.08
N THR A 140 -3.70 13.84 7.35
CA THR A 140 -3.40 14.91 6.38
C THR A 140 -2.37 14.40 5.38
N GLU A 141 -2.63 14.57 4.08
CA GLU A 141 -1.68 14.25 3.02
C GLU A 141 -0.49 15.22 3.06
N CYS A 142 0.72 14.69 3.28
CA CYS A 142 1.95 15.47 3.37
C CYS A 142 2.88 15.26 2.19
N TYR A 143 2.84 14.08 1.58
CA TYR A 143 3.65 13.75 0.43
C TYR A 143 2.94 12.69 -0.42
N VAL A 144 3.07 12.82 -1.73
CA VAL A 144 2.74 11.80 -2.72
C VAL A 144 3.82 11.89 -3.78
N ALA A 145 4.38 10.73 -4.15
CA ALA A 145 5.38 10.65 -5.19
C ALA A 145 4.83 11.13 -6.53
N ASP A 146 5.71 11.66 -7.36
CA ASP A 146 5.40 11.95 -8.75
C ASP A 146 5.09 10.66 -9.51
N MET A 147 4.42 10.82 -10.65
CA MET A 147 4.18 9.72 -11.58
C MET A 147 5.51 9.05 -11.99
N CYS A 148 5.56 7.72 -11.93
CA CYS A 148 6.72 6.97 -12.36
C CYS A 148 6.95 7.07 -13.88
N ALA A 149 8.14 6.66 -14.32
CA ALA A 149 8.38 6.46 -15.74
C ALA A 149 7.56 5.28 -16.29
N PHE A 150 7.09 5.41 -17.53
CA PHE A 150 6.39 4.38 -18.29
C PHE A 150 7.20 4.02 -19.55
N PRO A 151 7.13 2.76 -20.06
CA PRO A 151 6.29 1.66 -19.57
C PRO A 151 6.77 1.06 -18.25
N ARG A 152 5.83 0.59 -17.42
CA ARG A 152 6.12 -0.12 -16.18
C ARG A 152 5.11 -1.23 -15.90
N THR A 153 5.60 -2.39 -15.52
CA THR A 153 4.81 -3.52 -14.99
C THR A 153 4.75 -3.45 -13.48
N PHE A 154 3.56 -3.66 -12.92
CA PHE A 154 3.31 -3.63 -11.49
C PHE A 154 2.86 -5.01 -11.01
N SER A 155 3.53 -5.50 -9.96
CA SER A 155 3.12 -6.66 -9.18
C SER A 155 1.97 -6.31 -8.23
N ALA A 156 2.12 -5.20 -7.47
CA ALA A 156 1.05 -4.64 -6.67
C ALA A 156 0.02 -3.87 -7.52
N PHE A 157 -1.19 -4.42 -7.69
CA PHE A 157 -2.27 -3.73 -8.41
C PHE A 157 -2.62 -2.37 -7.80
N GLN A 158 -2.56 -2.22 -6.47
CA GLN A 158 -2.79 -0.93 -5.82
C GLN A 158 -1.76 0.14 -6.25
N PHE A 159 -0.56 -0.27 -6.62
CA PHE A 159 0.47 0.65 -7.09
C PHE A 159 0.15 1.13 -8.51
N ALA A 160 -0.28 0.22 -9.39
CA ALA A 160 -0.77 0.58 -10.72
C ALA A 160 -1.96 1.56 -10.64
N VAL A 161 -2.92 1.31 -9.73
CA VAL A 161 -4.06 2.20 -9.51
C VAL A 161 -3.63 3.59 -9.06
N LEU A 162 -2.66 3.68 -8.15
CA LEU A 162 -2.10 4.95 -7.70
C LEU A 162 -1.46 5.71 -8.88
N MET A 163 -0.57 5.05 -9.62
CA MET A 163 0.14 5.69 -10.75
C MET A 163 -0.81 6.11 -11.87
N ALA A 164 -1.84 5.31 -12.15
CA ALA A 164 -2.89 5.69 -13.09
C ALA A 164 -3.70 6.89 -12.61
N ALA A 165 -4.04 6.96 -11.31
CA ALA A 165 -4.74 8.11 -10.75
C ALA A 165 -3.92 9.41 -10.84
N LEU A 166 -2.60 9.33 -10.62
CA LEU A 166 -1.68 10.46 -10.78
C LEU A 166 -1.59 10.91 -12.25
N ALA A 167 -1.43 9.96 -13.19
CA ALA A 167 -1.40 10.26 -14.62
C ALA A 167 -2.69 10.95 -15.10
N LEU A 168 -3.85 10.41 -14.73
CA LEU A 168 -5.16 10.97 -15.08
C LEU A 168 -5.37 12.37 -14.47
N ARG A 169 -4.90 12.59 -13.24
CA ARG A 169 -4.95 13.90 -12.58
C ARG A 169 -4.16 14.96 -13.33
N GLU A 170 -3.01 14.58 -13.88
CA GLU A 170 -2.14 15.46 -14.68
C GLU A 170 -2.59 15.58 -16.13
N GLY A 171 -3.61 14.83 -16.54
CA GLY A 171 -4.07 14.77 -17.93
C GLY A 171 -3.10 14.03 -18.84
N THR A 172 -2.21 13.20 -18.30
CA THR A 172 -1.28 12.35 -19.06
C THR A 172 -2.04 11.12 -19.56
N PRO A 173 -2.25 10.96 -20.87
CA PRO A 173 -2.94 9.80 -21.42
C PRO A 173 -2.08 8.54 -21.26
N ILE A 174 -2.70 7.46 -20.76
CA ILE A 174 -2.02 6.19 -20.50
C ILE A 174 -2.84 5.01 -21.04
N THR A 175 -2.14 3.93 -21.37
CA THR A 175 -2.72 2.63 -21.72
C THR A 175 -2.38 1.60 -20.66
N ALA A 176 -3.17 0.55 -20.60
CA ALA A 176 -2.89 -0.62 -19.79
C ALA A 176 -2.91 -1.88 -20.65
N ARG A 177 -2.03 -2.82 -20.32
CA ARG A 177 -2.10 -4.22 -20.73
C ARG A 177 -2.12 -5.07 -19.47
N ALA A 178 -3.23 -5.76 -19.22
CA ALA A 178 -3.42 -6.53 -18.00
C ALA A 178 -3.74 -7.99 -18.31
N ARG A 179 -3.05 -8.90 -17.62
CA ARG A 179 -3.43 -10.31 -17.54
C ARG A 179 -4.42 -10.44 -16.40
N VAL A 180 -5.59 -11.00 -16.70
CA VAL A 180 -6.76 -10.93 -15.82
C VAL A 180 -7.52 -12.23 -15.76
N LEU A 181 -8.27 -12.40 -14.67
CA LEU A 181 -9.16 -13.51 -14.42
C LEU A 181 -10.59 -12.99 -14.33
N SER A 182 -11.49 -13.51 -15.15
CA SER A 182 -12.91 -13.13 -15.09
C SER A 182 -13.51 -13.45 -13.71
N THR A 183 -14.23 -12.51 -13.12
CA THR A 183 -14.87 -12.71 -11.81
C THR A 183 -16.13 -13.58 -11.91
N THR A 184 -16.65 -13.80 -13.12
CA THR A 184 -17.86 -14.61 -13.36
C THR A 184 -17.55 -16.09 -13.52
N ASP A 185 -16.60 -16.43 -14.39
CA ASP A 185 -16.33 -17.82 -14.82
C ASP A 185 -14.88 -18.26 -14.56
N ARG A 186 -14.03 -17.38 -14.01
CA ARG A 186 -12.62 -17.66 -13.71
C ARG A 186 -11.80 -18.04 -14.95
N THR A 187 -12.20 -17.59 -16.14
CA THR A 187 -11.38 -17.71 -17.34
C THR A 187 -10.28 -16.64 -17.35
N GLU A 188 -9.04 -17.05 -17.59
CA GLU A 188 -7.90 -16.13 -17.73
C GLU A 188 -7.85 -15.57 -19.15
N THR A 189 -7.60 -14.26 -19.28
CA THR A 189 -7.45 -13.57 -20.57
C THR A 189 -6.51 -12.37 -20.43
N THR A 190 -6.24 -11.68 -21.55
CA THR A 190 -5.53 -10.40 -21.56
C THR A 190 -6.46 -9.31 -22.08
N ILE A 191 -6.49 -8.20 -21.37
CA ILE A 191 -7.18 -6.98 -21.79
C ILE A 191 -6.15 -5.89 -22.07
N SER A 192 -6.41 -5.04 -23.04
CA SER A 192 -5.54 -3.91 -23.36
C SER A 192 -6.36 -2.74 -23.88
N GLY A 193 -5.91 -1.52 -23.60
CA GLY A 193 -6.57 -0.30 -24.07
C GLY A 193 -6.25 0.92 -23.21
N PRO A 194 -6.80 2.10 -23.55
CA PRO A 194 -6.68 3.31 -22.74
C PRO A 194 -7.24 3.11 -21.33
N VAL A 195 -6.57 3.65 -20.32
CA VAL A 195 -7.13 3.76 -18.97
C VAL A 195 -7.94 5.05 -18.91
N ILE A 196 -9.26 4.91 -18.78
CA ILE A 196 -10.19 6.05 -18.82
C ILE A 196 -10.67 6.48 -17.42
N ASN A 197 -10.45 5.65 -16.40
CA ASN A 197 -10.82 5.96 -15.02
C ASN A 197 -9.99 5.13 -14.02
N ALA A 198 -9.71 5.73 -12.86
CA ALA A 198 -9.14 5.07 -11.70
C ALA A 198 -9.98 5.40 -10.47
N ARG A 199 -10.56 4.38 -9.82
CA ARG A 199 -11.32 4.52 -8.57
C ARG A 199 -10.42 4.16 -7.39
N GLN A 200 -10.11 5.14 -6.56
CA GLN A 200 -9.20 5.00 -5.42
C GLN A 200 -9.45 6.06 -4.34
N SER A 201 -8.94 5.81 -3.14
CA SER A 201 -8.97 6.74 -1.99
C SER A 201 -7.61 6.84 -1.27
N LEU A 202 -6.53 6.36 -1.88
CA LEU A 202 -5.17 6.47 -1.36
C LEU A 202 -4.67 7.92 -1.36
N VAL A 203 -4.94 8.67 -2.43
CA VAL A 203 -4.45 10.05 -2.61
C VAL A 203 -5.54 10.99 -3.10
N TYR A 204 -5.34 12.30 -2.91
CA TYR A 204 -6.27 13.31 -3.40
C TYR A 204 -6.00 13.72 -4.87
N PRO A 205 -7.05 14.00 -5.67
CA PRO A 205 -8.47 13.88 -5.31
C PRO A 205 -8.93 12.40 -5.26
N ALA A 206 -9.64 12.04 -4.19
CA ALA A 206 -10.21 10.71 -4.04
C ALA A 206 -11.40 10.53 -4.99
N SER A 207 -11.36 9.50 -5.84
CA SER A 207 -12.42 9.14 -6.77
C SER A 207 -13.36 8.07 -6.21
N SER A 208 -13.05 7.52 -5.03
CA SER A 208 -13.95 6.66 -4.26
C SER A 208 -14.11 7.11 -2.81
N LYS A 209 -15.31 6.87 -2.28
CA LYS A 209 -15.63 7.00 -0.84
C LYS A 209 -15.39 5.70 -0.07
N ASN A 210 -15.15 4.59 -0.77
CA ASN A 210 -14.84 3.30 -0.16
C ASN A 210 -13.31 3.17 -0.01
N PRO A 211 -12.78 3.11 1.23
CA PRO A 211 -11.33 3.04 1.49
C PRO A 211 -10.61 1.84 0.85
N ALA A 212 -11.37 0.75 0.65
CA ALA A 212 -10.86 -0.49 0.08
C ALA A 212 -10.93 -0.52 -1.45
N GLU A 213 -11.67 0.40 -2.08
CA GLU A 213 -11.88 0.35 -3.53
C GLU A 213 -10.64 0.78 -4.29
N ARG A 214 -10.21 -0.11 -5.20
CA ARG A 214 -9.07 0.07 -6.08
C ARG A 214 -9.43 -0.59 -7.40
N SER A 215 -9.80 0.22 -8.38
CA SER A 215 -10.12 -0.32 -9.70
C SER A 215 -9.72 0.61 -10.82
N LEU A 216 -9.41 0.01 -11.96
CA LEU A 216 -9.20 0.70 -13.23
C LEU A 216 -10.36 0.40 -14.16
N THR A 217 -10.71 1.38 -14.99
CA THR A 217 -11.56 1.16 -16.16
C THR A 217 -10.70 1.27 -17.41
N ILE A 218 -10.65 0.17 -18.17
CA ILE A 218 -9.88 0.07 -19.42
C ILE A 218 -10.87 0.04 -20.58
N ASP A 219 -10.70 0.92 -21.55
CA ASP A 219 -11.49 0.93 -22.79
C ASP A 219 -10.93 -0.11 -23.77
N ALA A 220 -11.42 -1.35 -23.65
CA ALA A 220 -10.99 -2.47 -24.47
C ALA A 220 -11.80 -2.54 -25.78
N ASP A 221 -11.40 -3.40 -26.72
CA ASP A 221 -12.08 -3.56 -28.01
C ASP A 221 -13.57 -3.92 -27.89
N SER A 222 -13.97 -4.62 -26.83
CA SER A 222 -15.37 -4.95 -26.53
C SER A 222 -16.12 -3.87 -25.75
N GLY A 223 -15.49 -2.72 -25.53
CA GLY A 223 -15.96 -1.60 -24.71
C GLY A 223 -15.31 -1.54 -23.32
N PRO A 224 -15.70 -0.54 -22.50
CA PRO A 224 -15.12 -0.33 -21.17
C PRO A 224 -15.35 -1.50 -20.22
N VAL A 225 -14.26 -1.95 -19.59
CA VAL A 225 -14.27 -3.01 -18.57
C VAL A 225 -13.60 -2.56 -17.28
N THR A 226 -14.10 -3.05 -16.14
CA THR A 226 -13.53 -2.77 -14.82
C THR A 226 -12.60 -3.88 -14.35
N VAL A 227 -11.48 -3.47 -13.77
CA VAL A 227 -10.42 -4.36 -13.28
C VAL A 227 -10.12 -4.01 -11.83
N GLY A 228 -10.18 -5.00 -10.95
CA GLY A 228 -9.83 -4.89 -9.54
C GLY A 228 -8.55 -5.67 -9.21
N GLY A 229 -8.07 -5.52 -7.97
CA GLY A 229 -6.92 -6.28 -7.47
C GLY A 229 -7.27 -7.72 -7.09
N ALA A 230 -6.33 -8.38 -6.39
CA ALA A 230 -6.54 -9.71 -5.84
C ALA A 230 -7.84 -9.81 -5.03
N GLY A 231 -8.62 -10.86 -5.25
CA GLY A 231 -9.91 -11.08 -4.58
C GLY A 231 -11.06 -10.19 -5.10
N ALA A 232 -10.91 -9.53 -6.25
CA ALA A 232 -11.97 -8.73 -6.85
C ALA A 232 -13.25 -9.54 -7.08
N THR A 233 -14.39 -8.96 -6.66
CA THR A 233 -15.73 -9.57 -6.80
C THR A 233 -16.76 -8.62 -7.38
N LYS A 234 -16.48 -7.31 -7.42
CA LYS A 234 -17.38 -6.28 -7.96
C LYS A 234 -17.02 -5.90 -9.39
N GLU A 235 -15.73 -5.92 -9.69
CA GLU A 235 -15.17 -5.65 -11.00
C GLU A 235 -15.40 -6.84 -11.95
N ALA A 236 -15.36 -6.59 -13.25
CA ALA A 236 -15.50 -7.66 -14.26
C ALA A 236 -14.30 -8.63 -14.21
N TYR A 237 -13.15 -8.11 -13.79
CA TYR A 237 -11.88 -8.83 -13.82
C TYR A 237 -11.08 -8.61 -12.53
N GLU A 238 -10.45 -9.68 -12.07
CA GLU A 238 -9.34 -9.67 -11.11
C GLU A 238 -8.02 -9.56 -11.87
N CYS A 239 -7.16 -8.64 -11.47
CA CYS A 239 -5.85 -8.45 -12.09
C CYS A 239 -4.82 -9.40 -11.52
N LEU A 240 -4.05 -10.05 -12.40
CA LEU A 240 -2.93 -10.91 -12.04
C LEU A 240 -1.58 -10.20 -12.27
N GLU A 241 -1.53 -9.33 -13.28
CA GLU A 241 -0.37 -8.51 -13.63
C GLU A 241 -0.83 -7.38 -14.55
N ILE A 242 -0.24 -6.19 -14.44
CA ILE A 242 -0.57 -5.05 -15.29
C ILE A 242 0.66 -4.24 -15.66
N THR A 243 0.77 -3.90 -16.94
CA THR A 243 1.71 -2.91 -17.46
C THR A 243 0.95 -1.65 -17.81
N LEU A 244 1.42 -0.50 -17.32
CA LEU A 244 0.97 0.82 -17.76
C LEU A 244 2.01 1.40 -18.72
N ASP A 245 1.52 2.04 -19.78
CA ASP A 245 2.35 2.77 -20.75
C ASP A 245 1.75 4.15 -21.03
N ARG A 246 2.54 5.08 -21.59
CA ARG A 246 1.96 6.29 -22.20
C ARG A 246 1.12 5.87 -23.41
N LEU A 247 -0.01 6.55 -23.61
CA LEU A 247 -0.71 6.43 -24.88
C LEU A 247 0.15 7.14 -25.93
N ASP A 248 0.61 6.40 -26.93
CA ASP A 248 1.30 7.01 -28.06
C ASP A 248 0.35 7.98 -28.79
N ASP A 249 0.81 9.20 -29.02
CA ASP A 249 0.18 10.12 -29.98
C ASP A 249 0.36 9.53 -31.38
N HIS A 250 -0.62 8.77 -31.87
CA HIS A 250 -0.70 8.35 -33.27
C HIS A 250 -1.41 9.42 -34.13
#